data_AF-A0AAW0W0Z6-F1
#
_entry.id   AF-A0AAW0W0Z6-F1
#
_cell.length_a   1.000
_cell.length_b   1.000
_cell.length_c   1.000
_cell.angle_alpha   90.00
_cell.angle_beta   90.00
_cell.angle_gamma   90.00
#
_symmetry.space_group_name_H-M   'P 1'
#
loop_
_entity.id
_entity.type
_entity.pdbx_description
1 polymer ?
#
loop_
_entity_poly.entity_id
_entity_poly.type
_entity_poly.pdbx_seq_one_letter_code
_entity_poly.pdbx_strand_id
1 'polypeptide(L)'
;MGLLFQARYSSQTTLDSLDWGHLSEDGERAVDERVAVLEFELRKARETIQGLRTNLTQATEPAPCVEKEETNQSAVVASLSSIRPHEKRTLNFLINEYLVTSSYKLTAITFADENDDQDFEHWDDVGLNTGRPPNLVQLLRESGHSAAQLKSCSSQTENNSQQQVTRLEADIEKLQDELNEIRSSFEAQERELQKLRRRTSTPRITLPTSPQKQHSH
;
A
#
# COMPACT_ATOMS: atom_id res chain seq x y z
N MET A 1 93.85 26.02 68.58
CA MET A 1 92.64 26.86 68.43
C MET A 1 92.38 27.00 66.93
N GLY A 2 91.37 26.44 66.28
CA GLY A 2 90.17 25.73 66.74
C GLY A 2 89.68 24.78 65.64
N LEU A 3 88.76 23.92 66.08
CA LEU A 3 88.14 22.79 65.39
C LEU A 3 87.17 23.22 64.28
N LEU A 4 86.96 22.36 63.28
CA LEU A 4 85.61 21.87 62.94
C LEU A 4 85.67 20.60 62.08
N PHE A 5 85.47 19.49 62.79
CA PHE A 5 84.90 18.23 62.32
C PHE A 5 83.47 18.48 61.84
N GLN A 6 83.05 17.96 60.68
CA GLN A 6 81.74 17.30 60.54
C GLN A 6 81.68 16.52 59.22
N ALA A 7 81.66 15.20 59.34
CA ALA A 7 81.25 14.29 58.26
C ALA A 7 79.76 14.47 57.94
N ARG A 8 79.39 14.31 56.67
CA ARG A 8 78.08 13.76 56.27
C ARG A 8 78.26 12.73 55.17
N TYR A 9 78.40 11.50 55.64
CA TYR A 9 78.14 10.28 54.89
C TYR A 9 76.62 10.14 54.70
N SER A 10 76.23 9.71 53.50
CA SER A 10 75.01 8.96 53.14
C SER A 10 73.63 9.57 53.35
N SER A 11 73.00 9.86 52.20
CA SER A 11 71.56 9.67 52.00
C SER A 11 71.33 8.98 50.65
N GLN A 12 71.46 7.65 50.62
CA GLN A 12 70.70 6.83 49.67
C GLN A 12 69.29 6.70 50.23
N THR A 13 68.31 7.25 49.51
CA THR A 13 66.84 7.03 49.56
C THR A 13 66.23 8.27 48.89
N THR A 14 65.44 8.23 47.81
CA THR A 14 64.71 7.19 47.08
C THR A 14 64.63 7.72 45.65
N LEU A 15 65.08 6.94 44.67
CA LEU A 15 64.59 7.09 43.30
C LEU A 15 63.08 6.87 43.37
N ASP A 16 62.32 7.96 43.40
CA ASP A 16 60.92 7.92 43.02
C ASP A 16 60.92 7.61 41.52
N SER A 17 60.69 6.33 41.20
CA SER A 17 60.39 5.91 39.85
C SER A 17 59.13 6.67 39.43
N LEU A 18 59.30 7.82 38.78
CA LEU A 18 58.22 8.38 37.98
C LEU A 18 57.81 7.28 37.01
N ASP A 19 56.63 6.74 37.25
CA ASP A 19 55.96 5.80 36.38
C ASP A 19 55.56 6.54 35.09
N TRP A 20 56.50 6.59 34.15
CA TRP A 20 56.25 7.12 32.80
C TRP A 20 55.33 6.20 31.97
N GLY A 21 55.01 4.99 32.46
CA GLY A 21 54.13 4.05 31.79
C GLY A 21 52.64 4.40 31.89
N HIS A 22 52.24 5.13 32.94
CA HIS A 22 50.83 5.42 33.21
C HIS A 22 50.28 6.67 32.49
N LEU A 23 51.15 7.52 31.93
CA LEU A 23 50.73 8.74 31.21
C LEU A 23 50.44 8.48 29.71
N SER A 24 50.89 7.37 29.14
CA SER A 24 50.54 6.98 27.76
C SER A 24 49.23 6.21 27.65
N GLU A 25 48.84 5.45 28.69
CA GLU A 25 47.61 4.64 28.68
C GLU A 25 46.34 5.49 28.90
N ASP A 26 46.42 6.55 29.71
CA ASP A 26 45.29 7.45 29.96
C ASP A 26 44.97 8.34 28.74
N GLY A 27 45.97 8.60 27.90
CA GLY A 27 45.80 9.30 26.62
C GLY A 27 45.04 8.46 25.59
N GLU A 28 45.40 7.18 25.44
CA GLU A 28 44.69 6.23 24.57
C GLU A 28 43.26 6.00 25.05
N ARG A 29 43.06 5.77 26.36
CA ARG A 29 41.73 5.57 26.92
C ARG A 29 40.81 6.78 26.75
N ALA A 30 41.35 8.00 26.87
CA ALA A 30 40.61 9.23 26.59
C ALA A 30 40.32 9.43 25.09
N VAL A 31 41.19 8.94 24.19
CA VAL A 31 40.90 8.89 22.75
C VAL A 31 39.78 7.89 22.49
N ASP A 32 39.86 6.68 23.04
CA ASP A 32 38.86 5.63 22.87
C ASP A 32 37.49 6.03 23.42
N GLU A 33 37.44 6.71 24.57
CA GLU A 33 36.19 7.24 25.13
C GLU A 33 35.59 8.31 24.20
N ARG A 34 36.40 9.22 23.66
CA ARG A 34 35.93 10.20 22.66
C ARG A 34 35.45 9.53 21.38
N VAL A 35 36.16 8.52 20.90
CA VAL A 35 35.76 7.73 19.73
C VAL A 35 34.42 7.06 20.00
N ALA A 36 34.24 6.42 21.17
CA ALA A 36 32.99 5.78 21.55
C ALA A 36 31.81 6.77 21.63
N VAL A 37 32.03 7.96 22.18
CA VAL A 37 31.01 9.04 22.20
C VAL A 37 30.65 9.46 20.77
N LEU A 38 31.65 9.73 19.92
CA LEU A 38 31.43 10.12 18.53
C LEU A 38 30.72 9.03 17.72
N GLU A 39 31.06 7.76 17.94
CA GLU A 39 30.37 6.64 17.30
C GLU A 39 28.91 6.52 17.75
N PHE A 40 28.65 6.73 19.04
CA PHE A 40 27.29 6.76 19.56
C PHE A 40 26.47 7.91 18.98
N GLU A 41 27.04 9.11 18.95
CA GLU A 41 26.42 10.29 18.35
C GLU A 41 26.17 10.08 16.85
N LEU A 42 27.14 9.52 16.12
CA LEU A 42 27.01 9.17 14.71
C LEU A 42 25.90 8.14 14.51
N ARG A 43 25.81 7.12 15.37
CA ARG A 43 24.75 6.11 15.32
C ARG A 43 23.38 6.75 15.55
N LYS A 44 23.26 7.63 16.55
CA LYS A 44 22.02 8.34 16.87
C LYS A 44 21.62 9.32 15.75
N ALA A 45 22.58 10.01 15.15
CA ALA A 45 22.35 10.88 13.99
C ALA A 45 21.84 10.07 12.79
N ARG A 46 22.47 8.92 12.49
CA ARG A 46 22.01 7.99 11.44
C ARG A 46 20.59 7.48 11.69
N GLU A 47 20.28 7.07 12.91
CA GLU A 47 18.93 6.64 13.29
C GLU A 47 17.90 7.76 13.12
N THR A 48 18.23 8.99 13.52
CA THR A 48 17.37 10.17 13.35
C THR A 48 17.13 10.46 11.87
N ILE A 49 18.18 10.47 11.05
CA ILE A 49 18.08 10.66 9.60
C ILE A 49 17.19 9.58 8.97
N GLN A 50 17.41 8.31 9.35
CA GLN A 50 16.60 7.19 8.86
C GLN A 50 15.13 7.35 9.26
N GLY A 51 14.85 7.72 10.51
CA GLY A 51 13.49 7.98 10.99
C GLY A 51 12.82 9.15 10.27
N LEU A 52 13.55 10.22 9.96
CA LEU A 52 13.02 11.34 9.17
C LEU A 52 12.71 10.91 7.73
N ARG A 53 13.60 10.14 7.10
CA ARG A 53 13.40 9.59 5.75
C ARG A 53 12.18 8.67 5.69
N THR A 54 11.97 7.80 6.68
CA THR A 54 10.79 6.93 6.72
C THR A 54 9.50 7.73 6.86
N ASN A 55 9.47 8.75 7.74
CA ASN A 55 8.30 9.62 7.89
C ASN A 55 8.01 10.41 6.62
N LEU A 56 9.04 10.93 5.96
CA LEU A 56 8.89 11.68 4.71
C LEU A 56 8.42 10.77 3.57
N THR A 57 8.91 9.53 3.53
CA THR A 57 8.44 8.50 2.58
C THR A 57 6.96 8.21 2.78
N GLN A 58 6.51 7.96 4.02
CA GLN A 58 5.11 7.74 4.32
C GLN A 58 4.21 8.93 3.95
N ALA A 59 4.67 10.16 4.21
CA ALA A 59 3.95 11.37 3.83
C ALA A 59 3.91 11.61 2.31
N THR A 60 4.80 10.95 1.58
CA THR A 60 4.99 11.08 0.14
C THR A 60 4.32 9.96 -0.65
N GLU A 61 4.05 8.81 -0.04
CA GLU A 61 3.27 7.74 -0.67
C GLU A 61 1.89 8.28 -1.07
N PRO A 62 1.44 8.03 -2.31
CA PRO A 62 0.09 8.43 -2.71
C PRO A 62 -0.90 7.74 -1.79
N ALA A 63 -1.79 8.51 -1.15
CA ALA A 63 -2.87 7.96 -0.36
C ALA A 63 -3.56 6.85 -1.16
N PRO A 64 -3.86 5.69 -0.55
CA PRO A 64 -4.54 4.61 -1.25
C PRO A 64 -5.82 5.19 -1.85
N CYS A 65 -5.99 5.01 -3.16
CA CYS A 65 -7.18 5.39 -3.90
C CYS A 65 -8.39 4.76 -3.20
N VAL A 66 -9.02 5.51 -2.29
CA VAL A 66 -10.36 5.20 -1.84
C VAL A 66 -11.23 5.61 -3.02
N GLU A 67 -11.74 4.61 -3.73
CA GLU A 67 -12.86 4.74 -4.65
C GLU A 67 -13.99 5.49 -3.93
N LYS A 68 -14.02 6.81 -4.09
CA LYS A 68 -15.20 7.61 -3.84
C LYS A 68 -15.52 8.29 -5.15
N GLU A 69 -16.64 7.83 -5.68
CA GLU A 69 -17.28 8.20 -6.91
C GLU A 69 -17.28 9.71 -7.15
N GLU A 70 -17.03 10.01 -8.43
CA GLU A 70 -17.61 11.10 -9.21
C GLU A 70 -17.21 12.56 -8.84
N THR A 71 -16.73 13.26 -9.88
CA THR A 71 -16.55 14.73 -10.04
C THR A 71 -15.18 15.40 -9.83
N ASN A 72 -14.03 14.71 -9.88
CA ASN A 72 -12.72 15.41 -9.89
C ASN A 72 -11.62 14.80 -10.78
N GLN A 73 -11.96 14.28 -11.97
CA GLN A 73 -10.93 13.79 -12.92
C GLN A 73 -9.93 14.89 -13.35
N SER A 74 -10.33 16.16 -13.38
CA SER A 74 -9.44 17.28 -13.74
C SER A 74 -8.37 17.59 -12.65
N ALA A 75 -8.71 17.44 -11.37
CA ALA A 75 -7.79 17.71 -10.27
C ALA A 75 -6.74 16.59 -10.09
N VAL A 76 -7.13 15.33 -10.34
CA VAL A 76 -6.22 14.18 -10.31
C VAL A 76 -5.18 14.27 -11.44
N VAL A 77 -5.58 14.69 -12.64
CA VAL A 77 -4.67 14.91 -13.77
C VAL A 77 -3.74 16.10 -13.54
N ALA A 78 -4.23 17.18 -12.91
CA ALA A 78 -3.40 18.32 -12.54
C ALA A 78 -2.34 17.93 -11.48
N SER A 79 -2.66 17.06 -10.52
CA SER A 79 -1.70 16.60 -9.52
C SER A 79 -0.61 15.67 -10.09
N LEU A 80 -0.85 15.03 -11.23
CA LEU A 80 0.16 14.26 -11.98
C LEU A 80 1.09 15.15 -12.82
N SER A 81 0.74 16.43 -13.02
CA SER A 81 1.47 17.32 -13.93
C SER A 81 2.67 18.03 -13.29
N SER A 82 2.69 18.17 -11.96
CA SER A 82 3.85 18.68 -11.23
C SER A 82 4.71 17.53 -10.71
N ILE A 83 5.91 17.36 -11.25
CA ILE A 83 6.88 16.40 -10.72
C ILE A 83 7.26 16.76 -9.29
N ARG A 84 7.16 15.80 -8.37
CA ARG A 84 7.53 16.00 -6.96
C ARG A 84 9.06 16.03 -6.83
N PRO A 85 9.62 16.72 -5.81
CA PRO A 85 11.09 16.86 -5.69
C PRO A 85 11.85 15.53 -5.66
N HIS A 86 11.34 14.53 -4.94
CA HIS A 86 11.94 13.19 -4.87
C HIS A 86 11.78 12.40 -6.18
N GLU A 87 10.70 12.63 -6.95
CA GLU A 87 10.53 12.07 -8.28
C GLU A 87 11.56 12.67 -9.24
N LYS A 88 11.76 13.99 -9.20
CA LYS A 88 12.81 14.66 -9.97
C LYS A 88 14.17 14.08 -9.65
N ARG A 89 14.53 13.94 -8.37
CA ARG A 89 15.80 13.32 -7.95
C ARG A 89 15.93 11.86 -8.42
N THR A 90 14.86 11.08 -8.32
CA THR A 90 14.82 9.71 -8.83
C THR A 90 15.06 9.67 -10.34
N LEU A 91 14.37 10.50 -11.11
CA LEU A 91 14.54 10.58 -12.56
C LEU A 91 15.96 11.01 -12.92
N ASN A 92 16.47 12.06 -12.28
CA ASN A 92 17.83 12.55 -12.47
C ASN A 92 18.85 11.42 -12.26
N PHE A 93 18.72 10.66 -11.16
CA PHE A 93 19.59 9.52 -10.87
C PHE A 93 19.54 8.46 -11.99
N LEU A 94 18.33 8.06 -12.40
CA LEU A 94 18.12 7.05 -13.43
C LEU A 94 18.60 7.51 -14.82
N ILE A 95 18.43 8.79 -15.15
CA ILE A 95 18.92 9.40 -16.39
C ILE A 95 20.44 9.38 -16.39
N ASN A 96 21.08 9.82 -15.30
CA ASN A 96 22.53 9.81 -15.20
C ASN A 96 23.10 8.38 -15.33
N GLU A 97 22.51 7.41 -14.62
CA GLU A 97 22.90 6.00 -14.73
C GLU A 97 22.80 5.50 -16.18
N TYR A 98 21.71 5.84 -16.88
CA TYR A 98 21.52 5.49 -18.29
C TYR A 98 22.58 6.14 -19.18
N LEU A 99 22.89 7.42 -18.98
CA LEU A 99 23.90 8.13 -19.76
C LEU A 99 25.29 7.49 -19.59
N VAL A 100 25.67 7.16 -18.36
CA VAL A 100 26.95 6.48 -18.06
C VAL A 100 27.00 5.09 -18.69
N THR A 101 25.92 4.30 -18.53
CA THR A 101 25.83 2.93 -19.07
C THR A 101 25.82 2.91 -20.61
N SER A 102 25.20 3.92 -21.22
CA SER A 102 25.10 4.07 -22.68
C SER A 102 26.30 4.82 -23.29
N SER A 103 27.40 4.99 -22.54
CA SER A 103 28.64 5.64 -22.96
C SER A 103 28.57 7.14 -23.30
N TYR A 104 27.52 7.84 -22.87
CA TYR A 104 27.38 9.31 -22.97
C TYR A 104 28.07 10.04 -21.79
N LYS A 105 29.33 9.70 -21.50
CA LYS A 105 30.03 10.14 -20.27
C LYS A 105 30.17 11.66 -20.14
N LEU A 106 30.46 12.37 -21.23
CA LEU A 106 30.58 13.82 -21.20
C LEU A 106 29.24 14.48 -20.86
N THR A 107 28.16 14.00 -21.46
CA THR A 107 26.80 14.46 -21.16
C THR A 107 26.41 14.15 -19.72
N ALA A 108 26.79 12.99 -19.20
CA ALA A 108 26.58 12.64 -17.79
C ALA A 108 27.31 13.60 -16.84
N ILE A 109 28.57 13.95 -17.14
CA ILE A 109 29.34 14.92 -16.35
C ILE A 109 28.66 16.30 -16.39
N THR A 110 28.33 16.82 -17.58
CA THR A 110 27.67 18.12 -17.70
C THR A 110 26.30 18.12 -17.01
N PHE A 111 25.54 17.04 -17.13
CA PHE A 111 24.25 16.89 -16.46
C PHE A 111 24.40 16.88 -14.94
N ALA A 112 25.42 16.21 -14.40
CA ALA A 112 25.70 16.22 -12.97
C ALA A 112 26.13 17.61 -12.49
N ASP A 113 26.99 18.31 -13.24
CA ASP A 113 27.41 19.68 -12.92
C ASP A 113 26.23 20.67 -12.92
N GLU A 114 25.21 20.43 -13.75
CA GLU A 114 23.97 21.23 -13.78
C GLU A 114 23.01 20.93 -12.61
N ASN A 115 23.22 19.81 -11.90
CA ASN A 115 22.42 19.38 -10.74
C ASN A 115 23.35 19.18 -9.54
N ASP A 116 24.06 20.24 -9.15
CA ASP A 116 25.06 20.24 -8.07
C ASP A 116 24.48 20.02 -6.67
N ASP A 117 23.15 20.11 -6.52
CA ASP A 117 22.42 19.82 -5.29
C ASP A 117 22.09 18.34 -5.07
N GLN A 118 22.52 17.46 -5.98
CA GLN A 118 22.24 16.02 -5.94
C GLN A 118 23.51 15.18 -6.15
N ASP A 119 23.74 14.19 -5.28
CA ASP A 119 24.79 13.18 -5.45
C ASP A 119 24.28 11.99 -6.30
N PHE A 120 24.94 11.76 -7.44
CA PHE A 120 24.59 10.70 -8.39
C PHE A 120 25.29 9.36 -8.12
N GLU A 121 26.29 9.32 -7.24
CA GLU A 121 27.00 8.09 -6.89
C GLU A 121 26.16 7.21 -5.94
N HIS A 122 25.32 7.84 -5.12
CA HIS A 122 24.56 7.18 -4.06
C HIS A 122 23.05 7.38 -4.22
N TRP A 123 22.30 6.29 -4.39
CA TRP A 123 20.83 6.32 -4.48
C TRP A 123 20.16 7.00 -3.26
N ASP A 124 20.77 6.85 -2.08
CA ASP A 124 20.25 7.39 -0.82
C ASP A 124 20.08 8.92 -0.83
N ASP A 125 20.70 9.62 -1.78
CA ASP A 125 20.57 11.06 -1.95
C ASP A 125 19.19 11.50 -2.47
N VAL A 126 18.41 10.58 -3.04
CA VAL A 126 16.99 10.81 -3.38
C VAL A 126 16.17 11.20 -2.13
N GLY A 127 16.64 10.79 -0.94
CA GLY A 127 16.11 11.27 0.34
C GLY A 127 14.85 10.54 0.81
N LEU A 128 14.49 9.43 0.17
CA LEU A 128 13.42 8.54 0.58
C LEU A 128 13.97 7.19 1.01
N ASN A 129 13.25 6.51 1.91
CA ASN A 129 13.51 5.12 2.26
C ASN A 129 12.81 4.17 1.27
N THR A 130 12.95 4.46 -0.03
CA THR A 130 12.44 3.62 -1.11
C THR A 130 13.59 2.79 -1.68
N GLY A 131 13.32 1.52 -1.98
CA GLY A 131 14.27 0.69 -2.70
C GLY A 131 14.60 1.31 -4.06
N ARG A 132 15.85 1.12 -4.51
CA ARG A 132 16.29 1.62 -5.82
C ARG A 132 15.37 1.06 -6.93
N PRO A 133 14.74 1.91 -7.75
CA PRO A 133 13.88 1.47 -8.83
C PRO A 133 14.70 0.78 -9.93
N PRO A 134 14.05 -0.02 -10.79
CA PRO A 134 14.69 -0.58 -11.97
C PRO A 134 15.18 0.52 -12.92
N ASN A 135 16.18 0.20 -13.75
CA ASN A 135 16.74 1.16 -14.70
C ASN A 135 15.71 1.63 -15.74
N LEU A 136 15.98 2.75 -16.42
CA LEU A 136 15.05 3.35 -17.40
C LEU A 136 14.62 2.38 -18.50
N VAL A 137 15.54 1.51 -18.94
CA VAL A 137 15.25 0.54 -20.00
C VAL A 137 14.24 -0.52 -19.51
N GLN A 138 14.39 -0.97 -18.28
CA GLN A 138 13.48 -1.91 -17.65
C GLN A 138 12.12 -1.26 -17.38
N LEU A 139 12.06 -0.03 -16.88
CA LEU A 139 10.82 0.73 -16.71
C LEU A 139 10.06 0.92 -18.05
N LEU A 140 10.79 1.22 -19.13
CA LEU A 140 10.20 1.34 -20.47
C LEU A 140 9.63 0.00 -20.98
N ARG A 141 10.33 -1.11 -20.73
CA ARG A 141 9.81 -2.44 -21.07
C ARG A 141 8.59 -2.77 -20.22
N GLU A 142 8.66 -2.63 -18.92
CA GLU A 142 7.58 -2.97 -17.98
C GLU A 142 6.32 -2.15 -18.22
N SER A 143 6.44 -0.86 -18.52
CA SER A 143 5.29 -0.03 -18.94
C SER A 143 4.63 -0.54 -20.21
N GLY A 144 5.42 -1.03 -21.18
CA GLY A 144 4.90 -1.71 -22.38
C GLY A 144 4.21 -3.06 -22.06
N HIS A 145 4.75 -3.83 -21.11
CA HIS A 145 4.15 -5.11 -20.69
C HIS A 145 2.84 -4.90 -19.93
N SER A 146 2.76 -3.93 -19.00
CA SER A 146 1.52 -3.57 -18.31
C SER A 146 0.43 -3.11 -19.28
N ALA A 147 0.79 -2.30 -20.29
CA ALA A 147 -0.16 -1.90 -21.34
C ALA A 147 -0.65 -3.09 -22.19
N ALA A 148 0.19 -4.11 -22.41
CA ALA A 148 -0.20 -5.34 -23.08
C ALA A 148 -1.05 -6.26 -22.19
N GLN A 149 -0.76 -6.32 -20.89
CA GLN A 149 -1.50 -7.10 -19.90
C GLN A 149 -2.92 -6.56 -19.68
N LEU A 150 -3.09 -5.23 -19.64
CA LEU A 150 -4.43 -4.61 -19.58
C LEU A 150 -5.29 -5.01 -20.79
N LYS A 151 -4.71 -5.06 -22.01
CA LYS A 151 -5.41 -5.54 -23.21
C LYS A 151 -5.76 -7.03 -23.15
N SER A 152 -4.89 -7.85 -22.57
CA SER A 152 -5.10 -9.30 -22.43
C SER A 152 -6.08 -9.66 -21.29
N CYS A 153 -6.19 -8.83 -20.25
CA CYS A 153 -7.06 -9.09 -19.11
C CYS A 153 -8.47 -8.54 -19.32
N SER A 154 -8.64 -7.41 -20.02
CA SER A 154 -9.97 -6.92 -20.45
C SER A 154 -10.73 -7.98 -21.25
N SER A 155 -10.03 -8.68 -22.16
CA SER A 155 -10.65 -9.71 -22.97
C SER A 155 -11.04 -10.97 -22.17
N GLN A 156 -10.40 -11.30 -21.04
CA GLN A 156 -10.82 -12.44 -20.22
C GLN A 156 -11.97 -12.10 -19.27
N THR A 157 -11.96 -10.92 -18.65
CA THR A 157 -13.01 -10.49 -17.71
C THR A 157 -14.30 -10.14 -18.44
N GLU A 158 -14.22 -9.53 -19.63
CA GLU A 158 -15.39 -9.28 -20.49
C GLU A 158 -16.01 -10.60 -20.95
N ASN A 159 -15.21 -11.58 -21.43
CA ASN A 159 -15.74 -12.87 -21.85
C ASN A 159 -16.42 -13.66 -20.71
N ASN A 160 -15.84 -13.63 -19.51
CA ASN A 160 -16.44 -14.33 -18.36
C ASN A 160 -17.74 -13.64 -17.90
N SER A 161 -17.76 -12.32 -17.87
CA SER A 161 -18.95 -11.53 -17.54
C SER A 161 -20.05 -11.72 -18.58
N GLN A 162 -19.72 -11.72 -19.87
CA GLN A 162 -20.68 -11.94 -20.96
C GLN A 162 -21.29 -13.36 -20.91
N GLN A 163 -20.47 -14.37 -20.58
CA GLN A 163 -20.96 -15.74 -20.37
C GLN A 163 -21.87 -15.85 -19.15
N GLN A 164 -21.62 -15.09 -18.10
CA GLN A 164 -22.49 -15.07 -16.93
C GLN A 164 -23.82 -14.35 -17.22
N VAL A 165 -23.79 -13.23 -17.94
CA VAL A 165 -24.98 -12.48 -18.37
C VAL A 165 -25.88 -13.36 -19.24
N THR A 166 -25.32 -14.02 -20.27
CA THR A 166 -26.09 -14.91 -21.16
C THR A 166 -26.71 -16.11 -20.43
N ARG A 167 -26.05 -16.65 -19.40
CA ARG A 167 -26.62 -17.70 -18.55
C ARG A 167 -27.78 -17.19 -17.71
N LEU A 168 -27.62 -16.03 -17.08
CA LEU A 168 -28.67 -15.41 -16.26
C LEU A 168 -29.88 -15.02 -17.11
N GLU A 169 -29.68 -14.54 -18.34
CA GLU A 169 -30.76 -14.24 -19.28
C GLU A 169 -31.58 -15.49 -19.63
N ALA A 170 -30.92 -16.62 -19.89
CA ALA A 170 -31.60 -17.89 -20.16
C ALA A 170 -32.38 -18.43 -18.95
N ASP A 171 -31.87 -18.23 -17.73
CA ASP A 171 -32.57 -18.64 -16.51
C ASP A 171 -33.77 -17.73 -16.21
N ILE A 172 -33.66 -16.42 -16.50
CA ILE A 172 -34.79 -15.49 -16.41
C ILE A 172 -35.92 -15.91 -17.36
N GLU A 173 -35.58 -16.27 -18.61
CA GLU A 173 -36.56 -16.74 -19.58
C GLU A 173 -37.30 -18.00 -19.10
N LYS A 174 -36.56 -19.00 -18.59
CA LYS A 174 -37.16 -20.22 -18.03
C LYS A 174 -38.08 -19.94 -16.83
N LEU A 175 -37.64 -19.10 -15.90
CA LEU A 175 -38.44 -18.73 -14.73
C LEU A 175 -39.71 -17.98 -15.13
N GLN A 176 -39.66 -17.17 -16.19
CA GLN A 176 -40.83 -16.50 -16.74
C GLN A 176 -41.83 -17.50 -17.34
N ASP A 177 -41.36 -18.52 -18.05
CA ASP A 177 -42.20 -19.58 -18.58
C ASP A 177 -42.88 -20.38 -17.46
N GLU A 178 -42.13 -20.77 -16.43
CA GLU A 178 -42.70 -21.46 -15.25
C GLU A 178 -43.77 -20.61 -14.55
N LEU A 179 -43.53 -19.31 -14.36
CA LEU A 179 -44.52 -18.39 -13.79
C LEU A 179 -45.79 -18.29 -14.64
N ASN A 180 -45.64 -18.24 -15.96
CA ASN A 180 -46.77 -18.19 -16.89
C ASN A 180 -47.59 -19.50 -16.83
N GLU A 181 -46.92 -20.64 -16.76
CA GLU A 181 -47.57 -21.94 -16.64
C GLU A 181 -48.33 -22.08 -15.32
N ILE A 182 -47.68 -21.73 -14.20
CA ILE A 182 -48.32 -21.72 -12.87
C ILE A 182 -49.53 -20.80 -12.86
N ARG A 183 -49.40 -19.58 -13.42
CA ARG A 183 -50.51 -18.62 -13.51
C ARG A 183 -51.69 -19.19 -14.31
N SER A 184 -51.43 -19.81 -15.46
CA SER A 184 -52.47 -20.47 -16.26
C SER A 184 -53.18 -21.59 -15.48
N SER A 185 -52.41 -22.39 -14.73
CA SER A 185 -52.96 -23.45 -13.88
C SER A 185 -53.86 -22.91 -12.78
N PHE A 186 -53.45 -21.80 -12.14
CA PHE A 186 -54.22 -21.14 -11.09
C PHE A 186 -55.54 -20.60 -11.63
N GLU A 187 -55.52 -19.92 -12.79
CA GLU A 187 -56.73 -19.45 -13.45
C GLU A 187 -57.66 -20.61 -13.83
N ALA A 188 -57.13 -21.75 -14.27
CA ALA A 188 -57.94 -22.93 -14.58
C ALA A 188 -58.61 -23.51 -13.32
N GLN A 189 -57.87 -23.62 -12.21
CA GLN A 189 -58.40 -24.09 -10.93
C GLN A 189 -59.45 -23.12 -10.37
N GLU A 190 -59.25 -21.81 -10.50
CA GLU A 190 -60.21 -20.80 -10.05
C GLU A 190 -61.52 -20.89 -10.86
N ARG A 191 -61.45 -21.12 -12.17
CA ARG A 191 -62.63 -21.38 -13.01
C ARG A 191 -63.38 -22.64 -12.54
N GLU A 192 -62.69 -23.71 -12.18
CA GLU A 192 -63.33 -24.91 -11.63
C GLU A 192 -63.98 -24.66 -10.26
N LEU A 193 -63.30 -23.94 -9.36
CA LEU A 193 -63.88 -23.52 -8.08
C LEU A 193 -65.14 -22.67 -8.27
N GLN A 194 -65.17 -21.76 -9.23
CA GLN A 194 -66.36 -20.97 -9.56
C GLN A 194 -67.50 -21.85 -10.10
N LYS A 195 -67.21 -22.82 -10.98
CA LYS A 195 -68.23 -23.77 -11.46
C LYS A 195 -68.81 -24.57 -10.29
N LEU A 196 -67.97 -25.06 -9.39
CA LEU A 196 -68.40 -25.83 -8.23
C LEU A 196 -69.27 -24.99 -7.29
N ARG A 197 -68.85 -23.74 -7.02
CA ARG A 197 -69.59 -22.78 -6.21
C ARG A 197 -70.99 -22.48 -6.78
N ARG A 198 -71.12 -22.37 -8.09
CA ARG A 198 -72.41 -22.20 -8.78
C ARG A 198 -73.31 -23.43 -8.65
N ARG A 199 -72.74 -24.64 -8.64
CA ARG A 199 -73.50 -25.89 -8.43
C ARG A 199 -74.00 -26.01 -6.99
N THR A 200 -73.19 -25.57 -6.02
CA THR A 200 -73.55 -25.58 -4.60
C THR A 200 -74.43 -24.40 -4.16
N SER A 201 -74.54 -23.31 -4.95
CA SER A 201 -75.41 -22.17 -4.64
C SER A 201 -76.86 -22.33 -5.13
N THR A 202 -77.32 -23.56 -5.35
CA THR A 202 -78.74 -23.83 -5.59
C THR A 202 -79.54 -23.51 -4.31
N PRO A 203 -80.65 -22.75 -4.40
CA PRO A 203 -81.39 -22.34 -3.22
C PRO A 203 -82.07 -23.56 -2.60
N ARG A 204 -82.09 -23.63 -1.27
CA ARG A 204 -82.87 -24.58 -0.48
C ARG A 204 -84.34 -24.41 -0.83
N ILE A 205 -84.85 -25.23 -1.76
CA ILE A 205 -86.26 -25.29 -2.13
C ILE A 205 -87.06 -25.66 -0.87
N THR A 206 -87.96 -24.76 -0.50
CA THR A 206 -89.02 -24.93 0.48
C THR A 206 -89.89 -26.14 0.10
N LEU A 207 -90.04 -27.09 1.03
CA LEU A 207 -91.05 -28.15 0.94
C LEU A 207 -92.34 -27.66 1.61
N PRO A 208 -93.49 -27.61 0.89
CA PRO A 208 -94.80 -27.46 1.50
C PRO A 208 -95.50 -28.81 1.55
N THR A 209 -96.00 -29.25 2.71
CA THR A 209 -97.23 -30.08 2.82
C THR A 209 -97.68 -30.30 4.28
N SER A 210 -98.67 -29.50 4.72
CA SER A 210 -100.08 -29.87 5.04
C SER A 210 -100.44 -31.20 5.76
N PRO A 211 -101.69 -31.36 6.27
CA PRO A 211 -102.16 -31.07 7.63
C PRO A 211 -102.48 -32.36 8.44
N GLN A 212 -102.48 -32.30 9.78
CA GLN A 212 -103.03 -33.38 10.62
C GLN A 212 -104.14 -32.90 11.56
N LYS A 213 -105.31 -33.52 11.36
CA LYS A 213 -106.55 -33.43 12.13
C LYS A 213 -106.37 -33.85 13.59
N GLN A 214 -107.04 -33.08 14.46
CA GLN A 214 -107.90 -33.47 15.59
C GLN A 214 -107.49 -34.63 16.49
N HIS A 215 -107.37 -34.35 17.80
CA HIS A 215 -107.88 -35.10 18.98
C HIS A 215 -108.09 -34.00 20.05
N SER A 216 -109.28 -33.57 20.47
CA SER A 216 -110.33 -34.22 21.27
C SER A 216 -109.80 -34.91 22.54
N HIS A 217 -109.57 -34.13 23.62
CA HIS A 217 -110.40 -34.10 24.82
C HIS A 217 -109.89 -33.05 25.81
#